data_AF-A0A7M4G282-F1
#
_entry.id   AF-A0A7M4G282-F1
#
_cell.length_a   1.000
_cell.length_b   1.000
_cell.length_c   1.000
_cell.angle_alpha   90.00
_cell.angle_beta   90.00
_cell.angle_gamma   90.00
#
_symmetry.space_group_name_H-M   'P 1'
#
loop_
_entity.id
_entity.type
_entity.pdbx_description
1 polymer ?
#
loop_
_entity_poly.entity_id
_entity_poly.type
_entity_poly.pdbx_seq_one_letter_code
_entity_poly.pdbx_strand_id
1 'polypeptide(L)'
;MSSTGNKEKIAYTYILSKGHTEEKNYGLKAAEVSSLPPSIILDAKNITNHITQQILQRQRSTPETLRQRAVYHLATGLIQTARNSRLDPDSLRIYLKGLKKKYETACPVFGQTEEQL
;
A
#
# COMPACT_ATOMS: atom_id res chain seq x y z
N MET A 1 22.44 47.12 -2.53
CA MET A 1 21.53 46.50 -3.51
C MET A 1 20.59 45.58 -2.76
N SER A 2 19.32 45.94 -2.63
CA SER A 2 18.33 45.21 -1.85
C SER A 2 17.84 44.00 -2.63
N SER A 3 18.44 42.83 -2.38
CA SER A 3 17.83 41.56 -2.79
C SER A 3 16.61 41.33 -1.92
N THR A 4 15.45 41.77 -2.40
CA THR A 4 14.15 41.39 -1.84
C THR A 4 13.97 39.90 -2.12
N GLY A 5 14.55 39.08 -1.26
CA GLY A 5 14.35 37.64 -1.25
C GLY A 5 12.85 37.36 -1.14
N ASN A 6 12.30 36.73 -2.16
CA ASN A 6 10.93 36.24 -2.16
C ASN A 6 10.79 35.24 -1.02
N LYS A 7 10.31 35.69 0.15
CA LYS A 7 10.13 34.85 1.33
C LYS A 7 8.89 34.01 1.10
N GLU A 8 9.10 32.81 0.58
CA GLU A 8 8.05 31.79 0.52
C GLU A 8 7.41 31.65 1.90
N LYS A 9 6.08 31.74 1.97
CA LYS A 9 5.30 31.72 3.21
C LYS A 9 4.22 30.66 3.12
N ILE A 10 4.12 29.83 4.15
CA ILE A 10 3.04 28.87 4.30
C ILE A 10 1.87 29.57 5.00
N ALA A 11 0.67 29.50 4.41
CA ALA A 11 -0.55 30.03 4.97
C ALA A 11 -1.58 28.91 5.17
N TYR A 12 -2.23 28.90 6.34
CA TYR A 12 -3.34 28.00 6.61
C TYR A 12 -4.62 28.57 6.01
N THR A 13 -5.32 27.77 5.21
CA THR A 13 -6.61 28.15 4.63
C THR A 13 -7.76 27.98 5.63
N TYR A 14 -7.59 27.13 6.64
CA TYR A 14 -8.63 26.72 7.60
C TYR A 14 -9.89 26.12 6.95
N ILE A 15 -9.79 25.71 5.69
CA ILE A 15 -10.87 25.09 4.93
C ILE A 15 -10.77 23.57 5.05
N LEU A 16 -11.88 22.91 5.34
CA LEU A 16 -11.99 21.46 5.35
C LEU A 16 -12.61 20.99 4.04
N SER A 17 -11.99 19.99 3.41
CA SER A 17 -12.51 19.31 2.23
C SER A 17 -12.68 17.81 2.50
N LYS A 18 -13.66 17.19 1.86
CA LYS A 18 -13.87 15.74 1.98
C LYS A 18 -12.83 15.01 1.15
N GLY A 19 -12.04 14.13 1.78
CA GLY A 19 -11.06 13.29 1.10
C GLY A 19 -9.67 13.39 1.71
N HIS A 20 -8.66 13.05 0.92
CA HIS A 20 -7.25 13.13 1.32
C HIS A 20 -6.63 14.40 0.76
N THR A 21 -5.77 15.05 1.54
CA THR A 21 -4.97 16.19 1.08
C THR A 21 -3.89 15.73 0.10
N GLU A 22 -3.78 16.41 -1.05
CA GLU A 22 -2.78 16.09 -2.07
C GLU A 22 -1.39 16.59 -1.69
N GLU A 23 -1.30 17.76 -1.06
CA GLU A 23 -0.03 18.22 -0.50
C GLU A 23 0.47 17.29 0.60
N LYS A 24 1.69 16.81 0.40
CA LYS A 24 2.42 15.96 1.35
C LYS A 24 3.62 16.71 1.89
N ASN A 25 4.17 16.17 2.98
CA ASN A 25 5.45 16.59 3.55
C ASN A 25 5.49 18.05 4.02
N TYR A 26 4.39 18.55 4.60
CA TYR A 26 4.31 19.92 5.13
C TYR A 26 5.40 20.25 6.17
N GLY A 27 5.87 19.27 6.93
CA GLY A 27 6.99 19.47 7.87
C GLY A 27 8.29 19.86 7.15
N LEU A 28 8.58 19.27 5.99
CA LEU A 28 9.77 19.59 5.20
C LEU A 28 9.63 20.96 4.51
N LYS A 29 8.44 21.26 3.97
CA LYS A 29 8.13 22.58 3.41
C LYS A 29 8.22 23.68 4.47
N ALA A 30 7.76 23.40 5.69
CA ALA A 30 7.87 24.34 6.82
C ALA A 30 9.32 24.57 7.25
N ALA A 31 10.16 23.52 7.19
CA ALA A 31 11.59 23.63 7.45
C ALA A 31 12.29 24.51 6.39
N GLU A 32 11.88 24.44 5.12
CA GLU A 32 12.45 25.27 4.03
C GLU A 32 12.23 26.77 4.24
N VAL A 33 11.07 27.16 4.76
CA VAL A 33 10.73 28.57 5.03
C VAL A 33 11.20 29.03 6.41
N SER A 34 11.86 28.15 7.17
CA SER A 34 12.41 28.46 8.50
C SER A 34 13.86 28.95 8.43
N SER A 35 14.45 29.27 9.57
CA SER A 35 15.87 29.66 9.68
C SER A 35 16.83 28.46 9.75
N LEU A 36 16.39 27.26 9.38
CA LEU A 36 17.24 26.07 9.36
C LEU A 36 18.33 26.16 8.28
N PRO A 37 19.54 25.62 8.54
CA PRO A 37 20.59 25.60 7.53
C PRO A 37 20.20 24.79 6.28
N PRO A 38 20.56 25.24 5.07
CA PRO A 38 20.27 24.53 3.83
C PRO A 38 20.82 23.10 3.79
N SER A 39 21.95 22.84 4.44
CA SER A 39 22.55 21.50 4.55
C SER A 39 21.62 20.51 5.26
N ILE A 40 21.01 20.91 6.36
CA ILE A 40 20.08 20.07 7.13
C ILE A 40 18.81 19.78 6.33
N ILE A 41 18.30 20.77 5.59
CA ILE A 41 17.13 20.60 4.73
C ILE A 41 17.44 19.62 3.59
N LEU A 42 18.64 19.72 3.00
CA LEU A 42 19.08 18.81 1.94
C LEU A 42 19.21 17.37 2.44
N ASP A 43 19.79 17.17 3.62
CA ASP A 43 19.90 15.84 4.23
C ASP A 43 18.52 15.24 4.53
N ALA A 44 17.61 16.05 5.08
CA ALA A 44 16.23 15.62 5.33
C ALA A 44 15.49 15.22 4.04
N LYS A 45 15.72 15.94 2.93
CA LYS A 45 15.21 15.56 1.60
C LYS A 45 15.76 14.22 1.13
N ASN A 46 17.07 14.00 1.29
CA ASN A 46 17.73 12.76 0.90
C ASN A 46 17.19 11.56 1.69
N ILE A 47 17.03 11.71 3.01
CA ILE A 47 16.45 10.69 3.89
C ILE A 47 15.00 10.39 3.47
N THR A 48 14.19 11.42 3.23
CA THR A 48 12.79 11.25 2.79
C THR A 48 12.69 10.49 1.47
N ASN A 49 13.57 10.81 0.51
CA ASN A 49 13.65 10.10 -0.76
C ASN A 49 14.00 8.63 -0.55
N HIS A 50 14.98 8.34 0.30
CA HIS A 50 15.39 6.98 0.63
C HIS A 50 14.25 6.18 1.26
N ILE A 51 13.55 6.75 2.25
CA ILE A 51 12.38 6.13 2.89
C ILE A 51 11.28 5.87 1.86
N THR A 52 10.98 6.85 1.00
CA THR A 52 9.93 6.71 -0.03
C THR A 52 10.26 5.56 -0.98
N GLN A 53 11.52 5.44 -1.40
CA GLN A 53 11.98 4.33 -2.23
C GLN A 53 11.87 2.98 -1.50
N GLN A 54 12.26 2.91 -0.23
CA GLN A 54 12.12 1.69 0.57
C GLN A 54 10.65 1.28 0.74
N ILE A 55 9.76 2.22 1.01
CA ILE A 55 8.32 1.96 1.11
C ILE A 55 7.78 1.43 -0.22
N LEU A 56 8.15 2.06 -1.34
CA LEU A 56 7.75 1.59 -2.67
C LEU A 56 8.27 0.19 -2.97
N GLN A 57 9.52 -0.10 -2.62
CA GLN A 57 10.12 -1.43 -2.77
C GLN A 57 9.44 -2.48 -1.89
N ARG A 58 9.06 -2.15 -0.64
CA ARG A 58 8.29 -3.04 0.24
C ARG A 58 6.85 -3.23 -0.25
N GLN A 59 6.26 -2.19 -0.84
CA GLN A 59 4.94 -2.25 -1.46
C GLN A 59 4.92 -3.05 -2.77
N ARG A 60 6.07 -3.25 -3.44
CA ARG A 60 6.20 -4.29 -4.45
C ARG A 60 6.03 -5.63 -3.74
N SER A 61 4.76 -6.03 -3.66
CA SER A 61 4.26 -7.16 -2.91
C SER A 61 5.22 -8.33 -3.07
N THR A 62 5.92 -8.66 -2.00
CA THR A 62 6.77 -9.84 -2.00
C THR A 62 5.90 -11.04 -2.36
N PRO A 63 6.42 -12.04 -3.08
CA PRO A 63 5.64 -13.23 -3.41
C PRO A 63 5.02 -13.89 -2.17
N GLU A 64 5.69 -13.77 -1.02
CA GLU A 64 5.16 -14.17 0.29
C GLU A 64 3.90 -13.40 0.72
N THR A 65 3.89 -12.06 0.64
CA THR A 65 2.70 -11.26 0.99
C THR A 65 1.53 -11.51 0.04
N LEU A 66 1.80 -11.72 -1.26
CA LEU A 66 0.76 -12.12 -2.23
C LEU A 66 0.17 -13.49 -1.86
N ARG A 67 1.01 -14.45 -1.47
CA ARG A 67 0.58 -15.77 -1.01
C ARG A 67 -0.27 -15.68 0.26
N GLN A 68 0.20 -14.97 1.28
CA GLN A 68 -0.55 -14.78 2.53
C GLN A 68 -1.92 -14.14 2.27
N ARG A 69 -1.96 -13.14 1.38
CA ARG A 69 -3.21 -12.51 0.95
C ARG A 69 -4.14 -13.48 0.22
N ALA A 70 -3.62 -14.30 -0.70
CA ALA A 70 -4.40 -15.31 -1.40
C ALA A 70 -4.98 -16.37 -0.44
N VAL A 71 -4.17 -16.85 0.51
CA VAL A 71 -4.60 -17.80 1.56
C VAL A 71 -5.68 -17.18 2.44
N TYR A 72 -5.49 -15.94 2.89
CA TYR A 72 -6.46 -15.23 3.71
C TYR A 72 -7.82 -15.10 3.00
N HIS A 73 -7.82 -14.71 1.73
CA HIS A 73 -9.06 -14.60 0.95
C HIS A 73 -9.75 -15.95 0.74
N LEU A 74 -8.99 -17.01 0.47
CA LEU A 74 -9.53 -18.37 0.37
C LEU A 74 -10.17 -18.81 1.69
N ALA A 75 -9.44 -18.69 2.80
CA ALA A 75 -9.92 -19.07 4.13
C ALA A 75 -11.19 -18.28 4.52
N THR A 76 -11.20 -16.98 4.28
CA THR A 76 -12.36 -16.12 4.55
C THR A 76 -13.57 -16.56 3.71
N GLY A 77 -13.37 -16.83 2.41
CA GLY A 77 -14.43 -17.33 1.53
C GLY A 77 -15.00 -18.66 2.02
N LEU A 78 -14.14 -19.62 2.38
CA LEU A 78 -14.56 -20.92 2.91
C LEU A 78 -15.34 -20.80 4.22
N ILE A 79 -14.85 -20.00 5.16
CA ILE A 79 -15.53 -19.78 6.45
C ILE A 79 -16.90 -19.14 6.22
N GLN A 80 -16.97 -18.15 5.33
CA GLN A 80 -18.22 -17.46 5.01
C GLN A 80 -19.24 -18.41 4.37
N THR A 81 -18.80 -19.24 3.42
CA THR A 81 -19.65 -20.25 2.79
C THR A 81 -20.10 -21.31 3.79
N ALA A 82 -19.20 -21.82 4.63
CA ALA A 82 -19.55 -22.83 5.63
C ALA A 82 -20.59 -22.34 6.65
N ARG A 83 -20.52 -21.05 7.04
CA ARG A 83 -21.42 -20.48 8.05
C ARG A 83 -22.75 -19.98 7.50
N ASN A 84 -22.76 -19.45 6.27
CA ASN A 84 -23.90 -18.67 5.76
C ASN A 84 -24.46 -19.17 4.42
N SER A 85 -23.98 -20.30 3.90
CA SER A 85 -24.46 -20.81 2.61
C SER A 85 -25.89 -21.33 2.71
N ARG A 86 -26.80 -20.70 1.96
CA ARG A 86 -28.12 -21.24 1.59
C ARG A 86 -28.13 -21.80 0.16
N LEU A 87 -26.95 -22.00 -0.44
CA LEU A 87 -26.82 -22.49 -1.82
C LEU A 87 -27.22 -23.97 -1.88
N ASP A 88 -27.85 -24.35 -2.99
CA ASP A 88 -28.05 -25.75 -3.32
C ASP A 88 -26.70 -26.46 -3.56
N PRO A 89 -26.65 -27.80 -3.47
CA PRO A 89 -25.40 -28.55 -3.57
C PRO A 89 -24.62 -28.33 -4.87
N ASP A 90 -25.29 -28.08 -6.00
CA ASP A 90 -24.63 -27.89 -7.28
C ASP A 90 -24.08 -26.46 -7.43
N SER A 91 -24.84 -25.45 -7.00
CA SER A 91 -24.37 -24.06 -6.92
C SER A 91 -23.22 -23.90 -5.94
N LEU A 92 -23.24 -24.60 -4.80
CA LEU A 92 -22.14 -24.64 -3.84
C LEU A 92 -20.88 -25.22 -4.48
N ARG A 93 -21.00 -26.31 -5.24
CA ARG A 93 -19.89 -26.94 -5.96
C ARG A 93 -19.28 -25.98 -6.99
N ILE A 94 -20.11 -25.25 -7.74
CA ILE A 94 -19.65 -24.25 -8.72
C ILE A 94 -18.92 -23.10 -8.00
N TYR A 95 -19.46 -22.59 -6.91
CA TYR A 95 -18.86 -21.53 -6.12
C TYR A 95 -17.48 -21.94 -5.57
N LEU A 96 -17.37 -23.12 -4.96
CA LEU A 96 -16.12 -23.64 -4.40
C LEU A 96 -15.06 -23.85 -5.49
N LYS A 97 -15.46 -24.35 -6.67
CA LYS A 97 -14.57 -24.41 -7.85
C LYS A 97 -14.09 -23.02 -8.27
N GLY A 98 -14.98 -22.02 -8.25
CA GLY A 98 -14.62 -20.63 -8.52
C GLY A 98 -13.64 -20.05 -7.49
N LEU A 99 -13.81 -20.38 -6.21
CA LEU A 99 -12.93 -19.93 -5.13
C LEU A 99 -11.53 -20.55 -5.26
N LYS A 100 -11.45 -21.85 -5.60
CA LYS A 100 -10.19 -22.53 -5.93
C LYS A 100 -9.47 -21.85 -7.10
N LYS A 101 -10.17 -21.59 -8.21
CA LYS A 101 -9.59 -20.92 -9.38
C LYS A 101 -9.05 -19.52 -9.04
N LYS A 102 -9.77 -18.75 -8.21
CA LYS A 102 -9.31 -17.42 -7.75
C LYS A 102 -8.01 -17.50 -6.95
N TYR A 103 -7.88 -18.51 -6.08
CA TYR A 103 -6.65 -18.75 -5.33
C TYR A 103 -5.47 -19.09 -6.25
N GLU A 104 -5.68 -20.01 -7.19
CA GLU A 104 -4.65 -20.42 -8.18
C GLU A 104 -4.17 -19.24 -9.04
N THR A 105 -5.07 -18.33 -9.44
CA THR A 105 -4.69 -17.13 -10.20
C THR A 105 -3.97 -16.06 -9.37
N ALA A 106 -4.25 -15.99 -8.06
CA ALA A 106 -3.72 -14.97 -7.17
C ALA A 106 -2.37 -15.37 -6.54
N CYS A 107 -2.07 -16.67 -6.49
CA CYS A 107 -0.80 -17.19 -6.00
C CYS A 107 0.11 -17.50 -7.20
N PRO A 108 1.20 -16.75 -7.44
CA PRO A 108 2.14 -17.09 -8.50
C PRO A 108 2.87 -18.40 -8.15
N VAL A 109 2.42 -19.47 -8.81
CA VAL A 109 3.02 -20.79 -9.02
C VAL A 109 3.51 -21.55 -7.78
N PHE A 110 2.69 -22.51 -7.34
CA PHE A 110 3.18 -23.79 -6.82
C PHE A 110 3.83 -24.54 -7.99
N GLY A 111 5.15 -24.48 -8.08
CA GLY A 111 5.95 -25.30 -8.98
C GLY A 111 6.64 -26.39 -8.18
N GLN A 112 6.12 -27.62 -8.30
CA GLN A 112 6.85 -28.89 -8.12
C GLN A 112 7.42 -29.19 -6.72
N THR A 113 6.57 -29.69 -5.83
CA THR A 113 6.93 -30.69 -4.80
C THR A 113 5.59 -31.38 -4.53
N GLU A 114 5.30 -32.56 -5.06
CA GLU A 114 5.84 -33.86 -4.68
C GLU A 114 5.61 -34.84 -5.84
N GLU A 115 6.67 -35.13 -6.61
CA GLU A 115 6.75 -36.34 -7.43
C GLU A 115 8.12 -36.94 -7.10
N GLN A 116 8.17 -37.79 -6.07
CA GLN A 116 9.18 -38.83 -5.84
C GLN A 116 8.89 -39.54 -4.51
N LEU A 117 8.12 -40.62 -4.60
CA LEU A 117 8.38 -41.87 -3.88
C LEU A 117 7.81 -43.02 -4.70
#